data_AF-A0A934ZRR8-F1
#
_entry.id   AF-A0A934ZRR8-F1
#
_cell.length_a   1.000
_cell.length_b   1.000
_cell.length_c   1.000
_cell.angle_alpha   90.00
_cell.angle_beta   90.00
_cell.angle_gamma   90.00
#
_symmetry.space_group_name_H-M   'P 1'
#
loop_
_entity.id
_entity.type
_entity.pdbx_description
1 polymer ?
#
loop_
_entity_poly.entity_id
_entity_poly.type
_entity_poly.pdbx_seq_one_letter_code
_entity_poly.pdbx_strand_id
1 'polypeptide(L)'
;MTVGRSRLDPAEATEQPLELRFSVTSEGRVRGVTATPTELSDSIVRSVSTALGRARYAPRIENGVAVDTDNVALIERVLVRNPPPQADQSASQQD
;
A
#
# COMPACT_ATOMS: atom_id res chain seq x y z
N MET A 1 -7.58 -10.21 -18.32
CA MET A 1 -6.49 -9.79 -17.41
C MET A 1 -6.92 -10.18 -16.00
N THR A 2 -6.49 -11.33 -15.51
CA THR A 2 -6.96 -11.86 -14.22
C THR A 2 -6.11 -11.23 -13.13
N VAL A 3 -6.71 -10.36 -12.32
CA VAL A 3 -6.07 -9.86 -11.09
C VAL A 3 -5.95 -11.06 -10.16
N GLY A 4 -4.77 -11.66 -10.10
CA GLY A 4 -4.50 -12.76 -9.18
C GLY A 4 -4.56 -12.21 -7.75
N ARG A 5 -5.61 -12.59 -7.00
CA ARG A 5 -5.64 -12.39 -5.55
C ARG A 5 -4.42 -13.07 -4.92
N SER A 6 -3.95 -12.53 -3.81
CA SER A 6 -2.88 -13.16 -3.03
C SER A 6 -3.19 -14.65 -2.83
N ARG A 7 -2.20 -15.51 -3.09
CA ARG A 7 -2.27 -16.96 -2.85
C ARG A 7 -1.82 -17.34 -1.45
N LEU A 8 -1.58 -16.35 -0.58
CA LEU A 8 -1.20 -16.61 0.80
C LEU A 8 -2.41 -17.16 1.56
N ASP A 9 -2.19 -18.25 2.29
CA ASP A 9 -3.13 -18.70 3.30
C ASP A 9 -3.25 -17.58 4.37
N PRO A 10 -4.48 -17.13 4.72
CA PRO A 10 -4.68 -16.18 5.81
C PRO A 10 -4.01 -16.57 7.13
N ALA A 11 -3.83 -17.87 7.41
CA ALA A 11 -3.13 -18.35 8.60
C ALA A 11 -1.61 -18.11 8.55
N GLU A 12 -1.05 -17.94 7.35
CA GLU A 12 0.39 -17.73 7.11
C GLU A 12 0.73 -16.27 6.80
N ALA A 13 -0.22 -15.36 6.91
CA ALA A 13 -0.04 -13.96 6.57
C ALA A 13 -0.56 -13.02 7.64
N THR A 14 0.05 -11.84 7.72
CA THR A 14 -0.42 -10.72 8.52
C THR A 14 -0.78 -9.56 7.61
N GLU A 15 -1.86 -8.85 7.94
CA GLU A 15 -2.20 -7.59 7.28
C GLU A 15 -1.36 -6.47 7.84
N GLN A 16 -0.68 -5.74 6.96
CA GLN A 16 0.06 -4.52 7.30
C GLN A 16 -0.52 -3.34 6.52
N PRO A 17 -0.81 -2.20 7.18
CA PRO A 17 -1.32 -1.01 6.51
C PRO A 17 -0.20 -0.28 5.75
N LEU A 18 -0.51 0.15 4.54
CA LEU A 18 0.28 1.12 3.78
C LEU A 18 -0.55 2.38 3.59
N GLU A 19 -0.09 3.50 4.14
CA GLU A 19 -0.71 4.80 3.90
C GLU A 19 0.00 5.55 2.78
N LEU A 20 -0.77 6.01 1.80
CA LEU A 20 -0.31 6.87 0.71
C LEU A 20 -1.02 8.23 0.75
N ARG A 21 -0.27 9.29 0.51
CA ARG A 21 -0.73 10.67 0.38
C ARG A 21 -0.55 11.15 -1.05
N PHE A 22 -1.57 11.81 -1.60
CA PHE A 22 -1.58 12.32 -2.97
C PHE A 22 -2.61 13.43 -3.16
N SER A 23 -2.59 14.05 -4.33
CA SER A 23 -3.65 14.95 -4.81
C SER A 23 -4.33 14.38 -6.06
N VAL A 24 -5.61 14.70 -6.22
CA VAL A 24 -6.39 14.42 -7.43
C VAL A 24 -6.68 15.74 -8.14
N THR A 25 -6.32 15.86 -9.41
CA THR A 25 -6.60 17.08 -10.19
C THR A 25 -8.08 17.17 -10.57
N SER A 26 -8.50 18.35 -10.98
CA SER A 26 -9.80 18.63 -11.64
C SER A 26 -10.07 17.78 -12.88
N GLU A 27 -9.03 17.21 -13.50
CA GLU A 27 -9.15 16.21 -14.58
C GLU A 27 -9.25 14.75 -14.08
N GLY A 28 -9.25 14.53 -12.77
CA GLY A 28 -9.27 13.20 -12.17
C GLY A 28 -7.93 12.46 -12.20
N ARG A 29 -6.80 13.16 -12.42
CA ARG A 29 -5.46 12.55 -12.45
C ARG A 29 -4.80 12.61 -11.07
N VAL A 30 -4.07 11.56 -10.72
CA VAL A 30 -3.27 11.53 -9.48
C VAL A 30 -1.94 12.26 -9.67
N ARG A 31 -1.52 13.01 -8.66
CA ARG A 31 -0.19 13.66 -8.56
C ARG A 31 0.37 13.54 -7.14
N GLY A 32 1.69 13.63 -7.02
CA GLY A 32 2.36 13.76 -5.73
C GLY A 32 2.21 12.55 -4.80
N VAL A 33 2.19 11.33 -5.35
CA VAL A 33 2.07 10.11 -4.54
C VAL A 33 3.30 9.98 -3.64
N THR A 34 3.06 9.90 -2.34
CA THR A 34 4.06 9.67 -1.31
C THR A 34 3.54 8.61 -0.34
N ALA A 35 4.40 7.69 0.07
CA ALA A 35 4.06 6.72 1.11
C ALA A 35 4.58 7.22 2.46
N THR A 36 3.83 6.98 3.53
CA THR A 36 4.37 7.15 4.88
C THR A 36 5.44 6.08 5.17
N PRO A 37 6.35 6.30 6.13
CA PRO A 37 7.26 5.25 6.58
C PRO A 37 6.53 3.95 6.92
N THR A 38 7.08 2.81 6.51
CA THR A 38 6.47 1.49 6.64
C THR A 38 7.56 0.41 6.68
N GLU A 39 7.25 -0.73 7.31
CA GLU A 39 8.11 -1.91 7.33
C GLU A 39 7.91 -2.82 6.09
N LEU A 40 6.99 -2.43 5.20
CA LEU A 40 6.76 -3.14 3.94
C LEU A 40 7.97 -3.01 3.01
N SER A 41 8.23 -4.06 2.23
CA SER A 41 9.29 -4.02 1.22
C SER A 41 9.07 -2.92 0.17
N ASP A 42 10.16 -2.31 -0.28
CA ASP A 42 10.14 -1.27 -1.33
C ASP A 42 9.41 -1.70 -2.61
N SER A 43 9.45 -3.00 -2.94
CA SER A 43 8.78 -3.54 -4.12
C SER A 43 7.25 -3.44 -4.00
N ILE A 44 6.71 -3.73 -2.82
CA ILE A 44 5.28 -3.57 -2.51
C ILE A 44 4.90 -2.10 -2.59
N VAL A 45 5.65 -1.23 -1.89
CA VAL A 45 5.37 0.21 -1.85
C VAL A 45 5.39 0.80 -3.26
N ARG A 46 6.38 0.45 -4.08
CA ARG A 46 6.49 0.90 -5.48
C ARG A 46 5.36 0.38 -6.35
N SER A 47 4.97 -0.88 -6.20
CA SER A 47 3.88 -1.49 -6.95
C SER A 47 2.55 -0.74 -6.70
N VAL A 48 2.21 -0.54 -5.42
CA VAL A 48 0.97 0.17 -5.02
C VAL A 48 1.02 1.64 -5.47
N SER A 49 2.15 2.32 -5.26
CA SER A 49 2.32 3.72 -5.69
C SER A 49 2.19 3.89 -7.21
N THR A 50 2.72 2.94 -7.99
CA THR A 50 2.61 2.95 -9.46
C THR A 50 1.18 2.71 -9.92
N ALA A 51 0.48 1.76 -9.28
CA ALA A 51 -0.93 1.51 -9.55
C ALA A 51 -1.79 2.74 -9.24
N LEU A 52 -1.56 3.36 -8.08
CA LEU A 52 -2.23 4.59 -7.67
C LEU A 52 -1.97 5.75 -8.65
N GLY A 53 -0.72 5.95 -9.07
CA GLY A 53 -0.37 6.99 -10.05
C GLY A 53 -1.03 6.84 -11.42
N ARG A 54 -1.44 5.61 -11.79
CA ARG A 54 -2.18 5.31 -13.03
C ARG A 54 -3.69 5.41 -12.86
N ALA A 55 -4.18 5.46 -11.64
CA ALA A 55 -5.61 5.51 -11.36
C ALA A 55 -6.25 6.81 -11.88
N ARG A 56 -7.56 6.73 -12.11
CA ARG A 56 -8.42 7.87 -12.44
C ARG A 56 -9.52 7.96 -11.41
N TYR A 57 -9.68 9.14 -10.84
CA TYR A 57 -10.69 9.43 -9.83
C TYR A 57 -11.70 10.41 -10.40
N ALA A 58 -12.94 10.36 -9.90
CA ALA A 58 -13.88 11.43 -10.15
C ALA A 58 -13.35 12.71 -9.46
N PRO A 59 -13.20 13.84 -10.17
CA PRO A 59 -12.78 15.08 -9.55
C PRO A 59 -13.86 15.58 -8.60
N ARG A 60 -13.44 16.36 -7.61
CA ARG A 60 -14.36 17.03 -6.70
C ARG A 60 -15.00 18.21 -7.43
N ILE A 61 -16.30 18.41 -7.21
CA ILE A 61 -17.04 19.49 -7.84
C ILE A 61 -17.38 20.55 -6.79
N GLU A 62 -17.05 21.80 -7.10
CA GLU A 62 -17.45 22.98 -6.31
C GLU A 62 -18.15 23.97 -7.24
N ASN A 63 -19.37 24.40 -6.88
CA ASN A 63 -20.17 25.34 -7.68
C ASN A 63 -20.31 24.96 -9.17
N GLY A 64 -20.42 23.66 -9.45
CA GLY A 64 -20.55 23.14 -10.81
C GLY A 64 -19.23 23.04 -11.59
N VAL A 65 -18.09 23.37 -10.97
CA VAL A 65 -16.77 23.33 -11.58
C VAL A 65 -15.92 22.25 -10.92
N ALA A 66 -15.19 21.48 -11.74
CA ALA A 66 -14.23 20.52 -11.23
C ALA A 66 -13.01 21.23 -10.62
N VAL A 67 -12.63 20.85 -9.41
CA VAL A 67 -11.52 21.43 -8.66
C VAL A 67 -10.54 20.35 -8.21
N ASP A 68 -9.30 20.78 -7.98
CA ASP A 68 -8.27 19.93 -7.43
C ASP A 68 -8.64 19.51 -5.97
N THR A 69 -8.17 18.34 -5.57
CA THR A 69 -8.38 17.77 -4.24
C THR A 69 -7.03 17.38 -3.67
N ASP A 70 -6.60 18.11 -2.65
CA ASP A 70 -5.32 17.89 -1.99
C ASP A 70 -5.43 17.02 -0.74
N ASN A 71 -4.28 16.55 -0.25
CA ASN A 71 -4.14 15.83 1.01
C ASN A 71 -4.96 14.54 1.11
N VAL A 72 -5.26 13.89 -0.02
CA VAL A 72 -5.98 12.62 -0.05
C VAL A 72 -5.13 11.53 0.61
N ALA A 73 -5.76 10.73 1.48
CA ALA A 73 -5.16 9.56 2.10
C ALA A 73 -5.79 8.28 1.53
N LEU A 74 -4.96 7.34 1.10
CA LEU A 74 -5.35 5.97 0.83
C LEU A 74 -4.67 5.06 1.85
N ILE A 75 -5.46 4.22 2.53
CA ILE A 75 -4.94 3.16 3.39
C ILE A 75 -5.19 1.83 2.67
N GLU A 76 -4.12 1.25 2.15
CA GLU A 76 -4.14 -0.08 1.55
C GLU A 76 -3.75 -1.12 2.58
N ARG A 77 -4.46 -2.25 2.63
CA ARG A 77 -4.11 -3.38 3.52
C ARG A 77 -3.38 -4.44 2.71
N VAL A 78 -2.11 -4.65 3.02
CA VAL A 78 -1.26 -5.61 2.30
C VAL A 78 -1.06 -6.86 3.14
N LEU A 79 -1.21 -8.03 2.52
CA LEU A 79 -0.87 -9.31 3.15
C LEU A 79 0.62 -9.58 3.02
N VAL A 80 1.30 -9.75 4.15
CA VAL A 80 2.72 -10.10 4.26
C VAL A 80 2.83 -11.49 4.87
N ARG A 81 3.68 -12.35 4.29
CA ARG A 81 3.91 -13.69 4.83
C ARG A 81 4.60 -13.60 6.18
N ASN A 82 4.14 -14.39 7.14
CA ASN A 82 4.75 -14.50 8.46
C ASN A 82 6.17 -15.09 8.36
N PRO A 83 7.14 -14.58 9.12
CA PRO A 83 8.43 -15.23 9.22
C PRO A 83 8.24 -16.65 9.80
N PRO A 84 9.02 -17.64 9.34
CA PRO A 84 8.98 -18.97 9.95
C PRO A 84 9.34 -18.86 11.43
N PRO A 85 8.74 -19.67 12.31
CA PRO A 85 9.09 -19.67 13.74
C PRO A 85 10.60 -19.93 13.87
N GLN A 86 11.31 -19.02 14.54
CA GLN A 86 12.74 -19.21 14.83
C GLN A 86 12.89 -20.47 15.68
N ALA A 87 13.61 -21.46 15.15
CA ALA A 87 14.06 -22.59 15.96
C ALA A 87 14.98 -22.06 17.06
N ASP A 88 14.63 -22.32 18.32
CA ASP A 88 15.42 -21.97 19.50
C ASP A 88 16.88 -22.45 19.36
N GLN A 89 17.81 -21.54 19.02
CA GLN A 89 19.25 -21.79 19.10
C GLN A 89 19.78 -21.42 20.49
N SER A 90 19.12 -21.95 21.52
CA SER A 90 19.49 -21.76 22.94
C SER A 90 20.03 -23.07 23.51
N ALA A 91 20.96 -23.75 22.83
CA ALA A 91 21.60 -24.95 23.35
C ALA A 91 22.95 -25.21 22.68
N SER A 92 23.96 -24.34 22.88
CA SER A 92 25.38 -24.66 22.64
C SER A 92 26.28 -23.60 23.28
N GLN A 93 26.26 -23.51 24.60
CA GLN A 93 27.34 -22.84 25.34
C GLN A 93 27.47 -23.49 26.72
N GLN A 94 28.04 -24.69 26.73
CA GLN A 94 28.65 -25.33 27.90
C GLN A 94 29.56 -26.45 27.40
N ASP A 95 30.86 -26.17 27.33
CA ASP A 95 31.96 -27.08 27.66
C ASP A 95 33.23 -26.24 27.91
#